data_AF-A0A101LPV6-F1
#
_entry.id   AF-A0A101LPV6-F1
#
_cell.length_a   1.000
_cell.length_b   1.000
_cell.length_c   1.000
_cell.angle_alpha   90.00
_cell.angle_beta   90.00
_cell.angle_gamma   90.00
#
_symmetry.space_group_name_H-M   'P 1'
#
loop_
_entity.id
_entity.type
_entity.pdbx_description
1 polymer ?
#
loop_
_entity_poly.entity_id
_entity_poly.type
_entity_poly.pdbx_seq_one_letter_code
_entity_poly.pdbx_strand_id
1 'polypeptide(L)'
;MLKVEFDGTFAGWRQEARRLLQAGIAPAQVSWQESHGLGDLFDEPVEAVATPPSGAVRIPPQLAEALSYAACFRSDDRWALLYQVLWRVARGDRAAMLAGDEDGSELQRRVKAIRREIHHVHAFLRFRPRAENAGPPAWVAWHQPAHDVLALAAPHFCDRMGNSSWLIATPETAALWDGQVLQLLQPCPAELQQLARQTPEDDDRNAGDELWRAYYRSTFNPARANPRTLRGNMPARFWKDLPEGPLIPALLSEARAGAQRLAQAEAVGRQSGREVLIAAERAQPERPLPTTLDECRRCELWEKATQPVAGEGPRTARILLLGEQPGDQEDLAGRPFVGPAGQVLMAALAEAGLDRDEVFLTNAVKHFKWIPQGLRRKHVTPGPEIAPCRYWLEQELRDIQPIVVVALGSTALEALLRRKPRGLAQFMGRPLRLDERWIIATYHPSYILRTPDATQQEQARLALVTALREARTLAAEG
;
A
#
# COMPACT_ATOMS: atom_id res chain seq x y z
N MET A 1 -4.60 -32.95 31.26
CA MET A 1 -4.16 -32.66 29.88
C MET A 1 -3.32 -33.84 29.43
N LEU A 2 -3.69 -34.49 28.34
CA LEU A 2 -2.90 -35.51 27.66
C LEU A 2 -1.66 -34.84 27.05
N LYS A 3 -0.46 -35.30 27.43
CA LYS A 3 0.78 -34.87 26.81
C LYS A 3 1.01 -35.66 25.53
N VAL A 4 1.37 -34.98 24.46
CA VAL A 4 1.63 -35.56 23.15
C VAL A 4 3.03 -35.15 22.73
N GLU A 5 3.91 -36.15 22.71
CA GLU A 5 5.30 -36.02 22.30
C GLU A 5 5.48 -36.42 20.84
N PHE A 6 6.29 -35.66 20.11
CA PHE A 6 6.57 -35.89 18.70
C PHE A 6 7.87 -35.21 18.28
N ASP A 7 8.31 -35.50 17.05
CA ASP A 7 9.60 -35.10 16.47
C ASP A 7 9.77 -33.58 16.17
N GLY A 8 8.78 -32.74 16.50
CA GLY A 8 8.78 -31.31 16.18
C GLY A 8 8.54 -30.98 14.70
N THR A 9 8.29 -31.97 13.85
CA THR A 9 8.01 -31.74 12.42
C THR A 9 6.51 -31.61 12.16
N PHE A 10 6.14 -30.92 11.07
CA PHE A 10 4.73 -30.88 10.64
C PHE A 10 4.20 -32.27 10.28
N ALA A 11 5.05 -33.19 9.82
CA ALA A 11 4.65 -34.55 9.48
C ALA A 11 4.31 -35.36 10.74
N GLY A 12 5.16 -35.31 11.77
CA GLY A 12 4.92 -35.94 13.06
C GLY A 12 3.69 -35.34 13.76
N TRP A 13 3.59 -34.00 13.77
CA TRP A 13 2.40 -33.32 14.29
C TRP A 13 1.12 -33.78 13.57
N ARG A 14 1.14 -33.88 12.23
CA ARG A 14 -0.04 -34.30 11.45
C ARG A 14 -0.48 -35.72 11.77
N GLN A 15 0.46 -36.62 12.04
CA GLN A 15 0.18 -37.99 12.44
C GLN A 15 -0.55 -38.02 13.80
N GLU A 16 0.00 -37.33 14.80
CA GLU A 16 -0.59 -37.26 16.12
C GLU A 16 -1.92 -36.51 16.13
N ALA A 17 -2.01 -35.37 15.43
CA ALA A 17 -3.24 -34.62 15.28
C ALA A 17 -4.36 -35.47 14.68
N ARG A 18 -4.05 -36.32 13.69
CA ARG A 18 -5.01 -37.25 13.11
C ARG A 18 -5.48 -38.30 14.12
N ARG A 19 -4.57 -38.86 14.92
CA ARG A 19 -4.89 -39.83 15.97
C ARG A 19 -5.82 -39.22 17.01
N LEU A 20 -5.51 -38.03 17.50
CA LEU A 20 -6.32 -37.30 18.49
C LEU A 20 -7.72 -36.94 17.94
N LEU A 21 -7.77 -36.53 16.67
CA LEU A 21 -9.02 -36.19 16.00
C LEU A 21 -9.94 -37.39 15.84
N GLN A 22 -9.39 -38.56 15.49
CA GLN A 22 -10.13 -39.83 15.40
C GLN A 22 -10.57 -40.34 16.77
N ALA A 23 -9.77 -40.10 17.82
CA ALA A 23 -10.12 -40.40 19.20
C ALA A 23 -11.12 -39.40 19.81
N GLY A 24 -11.47 -38.33 19.10
CA GLY A 24 -12.42 -37.34 19.60
C GLY A 24 -11.89 -36.52 20.79
N ILE A 25 -10.58 -36.31 20.89
CA ILE A 25 -9.95 -35.57 22.00
C ILE A 25 -9.96 -34.07 21.69
N ALA A 26 -10.60 -33.27 22.56
CA ALA A 26 -10.73 -31.83 22.34
C ALA A 26 -9.40 -31.07 22.54
N PRO A 27 -9.15 -29.93 21.85
CA PRO A 27 -7.91 -29.18 21.97
C PRO A 27 -7.52 -28.79 23.40
N ALA A 28 -8.48 -28.42 24.25
CA ALA A 28 -8.25 -28.07 25.65
C ALA A 28 -7.71 -29.25 26.51
N GLN A 29 -7.82 -30.48 26.01
CA GLN A 29 -7.33 -31.67 26.69
C GLN A 29 -5.90 -32.03 26.27
N VAL A 30 -5.29 -31.35 25.29
CA VAL A 30 -4.02 -31.75 24.68
C VAL A 30 -2.93 -30.73 25.00
N SER A 31 -1.77 -31.21 25.42
CA SER A 31 -0.53 -30.44 25.54
C SER A 31 0.50 -30.99 24.56
N TRP A 32 1.09 -30.13 23.73
CA TRP A 32 2.07 -30.51 22.72
C TRP A 32 3.49 -30.33 23.25
N GLN A 33 4.35 -31.33 23.09
CA GLN A 33 5.74 -31.30 23.51
C GLN A 33 6.65 -31.81 22.38
N GLU A 34 7.71 -31.06 22.09
CA GLU A 34 8.69 -31.43 21.08
C GLU A 34 9.80 -32.25 21.71
N SER A 35 10.00 -33.47 21.22
CA SER A 35 11.07 -34.35 21.65
C SER A 35 12.37 -33.91 20.98
N HIS A 36 13.10 -32.98 21.61
CA HIS A 36 14.47 -32.66 21.21
C HIS A 36 15.36 -33.84 21.59
N GLY A 37 15.80 -34.63 20.62
CA GLY A 37 16.54 -35.86 20.83
C GLY A 37 17.77 -35.73 21.74
N LEU A 38 17.56 -35.99 23.03
CA LEU A 38 18.47 -36.63 23.97
C LEU A 38 17.54 -37.51 24.80
N GLY A 39 17.55 -38.82 24.53
CA GLY A 39 16.69 -39.78 25.23
C GLY A 39 16.95 -39.71 26.73
N ASP A 40 15.98 -39.23 27.49
CA ASP A 40 16.02 -39.31 28.93
C ASP A 40 15.79 -40.77 29.33
N LEU A 41 16.73 -41.33 30.07
CA LEU A 41 16.82 -42.77 30.39
C LEU A 41 15.77 -43.18 31.46
N PHE A 42 14.78 -42.33 31.74
CA PHE A 42 13.89 -42.41 32.90
C PHE A 42 12.43 -42.03 32.60
N ASP A 43 11.89 -42.37 31.43
CA ASP A 43 10.44 -42.27 31.22
C ASP A 43 9.76 -43.64 31.30
N GLU A 44 8.86 -43.77 32.29
CA GLU A 44 7.94 -44.89 32.42
C GLU A 44 6.97 -44.92 31.23
N PRO A 45 6.59 -46.11 30.73
CA PRO A 45 5.78 -46.22 29.52
C PRO A 45 4.35 -45.72 29.80
N VAL A 46 3.97 -44.60 29.18
CA VAL A 46 2.59 -44.13 29.18
C VAL A 46 1.76 -45.05 28.27
N GLU A 47 0.69 -45.62 28.84
CA GLU A 47 -0.20 -46.58 28.19
C GLU A 47 -0.63 -46.14 26.78
N ALA A 48 -0.36 -47.02 25.81
CA ALA A 48 -0.78 -46.87 24.43
C ALA A 48 -2.31 -46.78 24.35
N VAL A 49 -2.81 -45.57 24.05
CA VAL A 49 -4.23 -45.35 23.76
C VAL A 49 -4.62 -46.16 22.53
N ALA A 50 -5.68 -46.96 22.69
CA ALA A 50 -6.20 -47.93 21.74
C ALA A 50 -6.38 -47.43 20.29
N THR A 51 -6.23 -48.38 19.37
CA THR A 51 -6.38 -48.28 17.91
C THR A 51 -7.60 -47.45 17.49
N PRO A 52 -7.47 -46.45 16.60
CA PRO A 52 -8.57 -45.53 16.30
C PRO A 52 -9.64 -46.18 15.38
N PRO A 53 -10.91 -45.76 15.49
CA PRO A 53 -11.95 -46.11 14.53
C PRO A 53 -11.64 -45.51 13.14
N SER A 54 -11.95 -46.25 12.08
CA SER A 54 -11.63 -45.91 10.69
C SER A 54 -12.59 -44.84 10.10
N GLY A 55 -12.54 -43.63 10.62
CA GLY A 55 -13.18 -42.46 10.01
C GLY A 55 -12.16 -41.63 9.22
N ALA A 56 -12.34 -41.50 7.90
CA ALA A 56 -11.54 -40.58 7.10
C ALA A 56 -12.01 -39.14 7.33
N VAL A 57 -11.29 -38.38 8.16
CA VAL A 57 -11.53 -36.95 8.31
C VAL A 57 -11.15 -36.25 7.00
N ARG A 58 -12.12 -35.59 6.36
CA ARG A 58 -11.90 -34.80 5.15
C ARG A 58 -11.77 -33.32 5.53
N ILE A 59 -10.64 -32.72 5.16
CA ILE A 59 -10.41 -31.29 5.28
C ILE A 59 -10.23 -30.65 3.90
N PRO A 60 -10.57 -29.35 3.74
CA PRO A 60 -10.28 -28.63 2.51
C PRO A 60 -8.77 -28.57 2.22
N PRO A 61 -8.33 -28.67 0.95
CA PRO A 61 -6.91 -28.58 0.60
C PRO A 61 -6.29 -27.24 1.01
N GLN A 62 -7.08 -26.16 0.97
CA GLN A 62 -6.64 -24.83 1.41
C GLN A 62 -6.28 -24.79 2.90
N LEU A 63 -6.98 -25.57 3.74
CA LEU A 63 -6.65 -25.68 5.15
C LEU A 63 -5.32 -26.44 5.32
N ALA A 64 -5.13 -27.56 4.62
CA ALA A 64 -3.90 -28.33 4.71
C ALA A 64 -2.67 -27.49 4.33
N GLU A 65 -2.78 -26.66 3.28
CA GLU A 65 -1.74 -25.69 2.91
C GLU A 65 -1.55 -24.61 3.99
N ALA A 66 -2.63 -24.02 4.50
CA ALA A 66 -2.53 -22.99 5.53
C ALA A 66 -1.85 -23.53 6.81
N LEU A 67 -2.18 -24.75 7.23
CA LEU A 67 -1.58 -25.41 8.39
C LEU A 67 -0.10 -25.70 8.16
N SER A 68 0.31 -26.15 6.95
CA SER A 68 1.72 -26.41 6.66
C SER A 68 2.56 -25.13 6.68
N TYR A 69 2.04 -24.02 6.15
CA TYR A 69 2.71 -22.72 6.27
C TYR A 69 2.77 -22.25 7.72
N ALA A 70 1.66 -22.30 8.45
CA ALA A 70 1.61 -21.81 9.83
C ALA A 70 2.44 -22.65 10.82
N ALA A 71 2.71 -23.93 10.51
CA ALA A 71 3.62 -24.77 11.29
C ALA A 71 5.06 -24.24 11.36
N CYS A 72 5.48 -23.48 10.33
CA CYS A 72 6.79 -22.82 10.33
C CYS A 72 6.86 -21.60 11.27
N PHE A 73 5.73 -21.14 11.81
CA PHE A 73 5.69 -19.97 12.70
C PHE A 73 6.14 -20.34 14.10
N ARG A 74 7.27 -19.75 14.52
CA ARG A 74 7.82 -19.92 15.87
C ARG A 74 6.94 -19.24 16.91
N SER A 75 6.27 -20.04 17.72
CA SER A 75 5.58 -19.65 18.94
C SER A 75 5.32 -20.88 19.81
N ASP A 76 5.20 -20.67 21.12
CA ASP A 76 5.00 -21.75 22.09
C ASP A 76 3.65 -22.47 21.89
N ASP A 77 2.66 -21.76 21.35
CA ASP A 77 1.32 -22.27 21.08
C ASP A 77 1.13 -22.81 19.64
N ARG A 78 2.21 -22.92 18.83
CA ARG A 78 2.09 -23.19 17.40
C ARG A 78 1.24 -24.42 17.11
N TRP A 79 1.55 -25.55 17.75
CA TRP A 79 0.88 -26.83 17.50
C TRP A 79 -0.53 -26.88 18.08
N ALA A 80 -0.75 -26.18 19.20
CA ALA A 80 -2.04 -26.07 19.85
C ALA A 80 -3.05 -25.33 18.97
N LEU A 81 -2.66 -24.17 18.42
CA LEU A 81 -3.51 -23.40 17.51
C LEU A 81 -3.86 -24.22 16.24
N LEU A 82 -2.86 -24.85 15.61
CA LEU A 82 -3.10 -25.65 14.41
C LEU A 82 -4.10 -26.78 14.68
N TYR A 83 -4.00 -27.43 15.85
CA TYR A 83 -4.92 -28.49 16.23
C TYR A 83 -6.33 -27.96 16.52
N GLN A 84 -6.43 -26.79 17.16
CA GLN A 84 -7.69 -26.12 17.43
C GLN A 84 -8.46 -25.78 16.15
N VAL A 85 -7.78 -25.17 15.16
CA VAL A 85 -8.37 -24.87 13.85
C VAL A 85 -8.77 -26.16 13.13
N LEU A 86 -7.87 -27.15 13.09
CA LEU A 86 -8.13 -28.44 12.44
C LEU A 86 -9.37 -29.12 13.04
N TRP A 87 -9.47 -29.15 14.36
CA TRP A 87 -10.58 -29.73 15.11
C TRP A 87 -11.92 -29.06 14.79
N ARG A 88 -11.97 -27.72 14.78
CA ARG A 88 -13.18 -26.96 14.45
C ARG A 88 -13.64 -27.23 13.02
N VAL A 89 -12.72 -27.15 12.05
CA VAL A 89 -13.06 -27.37 10.64
C VAL A 89 -13.49 -28.81 10.38
N ALA A 90 -12.84 -29.79 11.00
CA ALA A 90 -13.21 -31.20 10.91
C ALA A 90 -14.64 -31.49 11.42
N ARG A 91 -15.15 -30.66 12.34
CA ARG A 91 -16.52 -30.73 12.88
C ARG A 91 -17.53 -29.85 12.12
N GLY A 92 -17.13 -29.25 11.01
CA GLY A 92 -18.00 -28.48 10.12
C GLY A 92 -17.91 -26.97 10.27
N ASP A 93 -17.19 -26.46 11.27
CA ASP A 93 -17.00 -25.02 11.46
C ASP A 93 -15.89 -24.48 10.54
N ARG A 94 -16.29 -24.11 9.33
CA ARG A 94 -15.39 -23.51 8.34
C ARG A 94 -15.03 -22.05 8.64
N ALA A 95 -15.66 -21.39 9.62
CA ALA A 95 -15.30 -20.02 9.96
C ALA A 95 -13.88 -19.96 10.56
N ALA A 96 -13.45 -21.02 11.25
CA ALA A 96 -12.13 -21.15 11.87
C ALA A 96 -10.92 -21.04 10.90
N MET A 97 -11.14 -21.09 9.58
CA MET A 97 -10.07 -20.83 8.57
C MET A 97 -10.12 -19.42 7.96
N LEU A 98 -11.14 -18.63 8.29
CA LEU A 98 -11.42 -17.31 7.71
C LEU A 98 -10.98 -16.19 8.65
N ALA A 99 -10.56 -15.06 8.08
CA ALA A 99 -10.05 -13.92 8.85
C ALA A 99 -11.08 -13.22 9.76
N GLY A 100 -12.37 -13.54 9.63
CA GLY A 100 -13.43 -13.00 10.48
C GLY A 100 -13.62 -13.74 11.81
N ASP A 101 -13.04 -14.93 11.94
CA ASP A 101 -12.99 -15.70 13.18
C ASP A 101 -11.69 -15.40 13.94
N GLU A 102 -11.70 -15.56 15.27
CA GLU A 102 -10.51 -15.32 16.10
C GLU A 102 -9.34 -16.25 15.75
N ASP A 103 -9.59 -17.57 15.73
CA ASP A 103 -8.57 -18.57 15.38
C ASP A 103 -8.15 -18.44 13.92
N GLY A 104 -9.12 -18.17 13.04
CA GLY A 104 -8.87 -17.99 11.61
C GLY A 104 -8.06 -16.74 11.29
N SER A 105 -8.31 -15.63 11.97
CA SER A 105 -7.52 -14.39 11.86
C SER A 105 -6.07 -14.63 12.26
N GLU A 106 -5.86 -15.33 13.38
CA GLU A 106 -4.52 -15.66 13.88
C GLU A 106 -3.79 -16.63 12.93
N LEU A 107 -4.46 -17.66 12.42
CA LEU A 107 -3.91 -18.56 11.41
C LEU A 107 -3.46 -17.79 10.16
N GLN A 108 -4.32 -16.95 9.60
CA GLN A 108 -4.01 -16.16 8.40
C GLN A 108 -2.88 -15.16 8.64
N ARG A 109 -2.79 -14.58 9.84
CA ARG A 109 -1.68 -13.71 10.26
C ARG A 109 -0.36 -14.47 10.24
N ARG A 110 -0.31 -15.69 10.81
CA ARG A 110 0.88 -16.55 10.79
C ARG A 110 1.28 -16.94 9.37
N VAL A 111 0.33 -17.38 8.54
CA VAL A 111 0.59 -17.70 7.12
C VAL A 111 1.18 -16.50 6.38
N LYS A 112 0.61 -15.30 6.57
CA LYS A 112 1.12 -14.06 5.95
C LYS A 112 2.52 -13.72 6.43
N ALA A 113 2.83 -13.91 7.71
CA ALA A 113 4.17 -13.70 8.26
C ALA A 113 5.19 -14.66 7.63
N ILE A 114 4.83 -15.94 7.47
CA ILE A 114 5.69 -16.95 6.86
C ILE A 114 5.96 -16.67 5.38
N ARG A 115 4.91 -16.36 4.61
CA ARG A 115 5.07 -15.97 3.19
C ARG A 115 5.98 -14.76 3.02
N ARG A 116 5.84 -13.77 3.91
CA ARG A 116 6.72 -12.59 3.92
C ARG A 116 8.16 -12.96 4.28
N GLU A 117 8.36 -13.86 5.24
CA GLU A 117 9.70 -14.31 5.63
C GLU A 117 10.38 -15.10 4.52
N ILE A 118 9.65 -15.99 3.82
CA ILE A 118 10.15 -16.67 2.62
C ILE A 118 10.60 -15.65 1.57
N HIS A 119 9.78 -14.63 1.31
CA HIS A 119 10.14 -13.55 0.39
C HIS A 119 11.41 -12.80 0.85
N HIS A 120 11.59 -12.57 2.15
CA HIS A 120 12.83 -11.99 2.67
C HIS A 120 14.04 -12.88 2.41
N VAL A 121 13.94 -14.21 2.58
CA VAL A 121 15.02 -15.14 2.21
C VAL A 121 15.34 -14.99 0.72
N HIS A 122 14.33 -15.01 -0.15
CA HIS A 122 14.54 -14.86 -1.59
C HIS A 122 15.19 -13.53 -1.98
N ALA A 123 14.82 -12.43 -1.31
CA ALA A 123 15.30 -11.09 -1.64
C ALA A 123 16.67 -10.75 -1.04
N PHE A 124 16.97 -11.26 0.16
CA PHE A 124 18.11 -10.82 0.97
C PHE A 124 19.19 -11.88 1.16
N LEU A 125 18.99 -13.11 0.71
CA LEU A 125 20.06 -14.09 0.69
C LEU A 125 21.16 -13.64 -0.29
N ARG A 126 22.42 -13.79 0.13
CA ARG A 126 23.62 -13.48 -0.66
C ARG A 126 24.51 -14.71 -0.68
N PHE A 127 24.67 -15.29 -1.87
CA PHE A 127 25.61 -16.39 -2.07
C PHE A 127 27.01 -15.81 -2.27
N ARG A 128 27.99 -16.46 -1.62
CA ARG A 128 29.41 -16.17 -1.77
C ARG A 128 30.10 -17.39 -2.39
N PRO A 129 30.98 -17.18 -3.39
CA PRO A 129 31.72 -18.27 -3.98
C PRO A 129 32.78 -18.80 -3.02
N ARG A 130 33.00 -20.12 -3.03
CA ARG A 130 34.14 -20.77 -2.37
C ARG A 130 35.30 -20.96 -3.35
N ALA A 131 36.48 -21.20 -2.79
CA ALA A 131 37.66 -21.52 -3.57
C ALA A 131 37.43 -22.80 -4.40
N GLU A 132 37.87 -22.83 -5.66
CA GLU A 132 37.71 -24.01 -6.52
C GLU A 132 38.37 -25.27 -5.93
N ASN A 133 39.47 -25.11 -5.18
CA ASN A 133 40.18 -26.19 -4.49
C ASN A 133 39.53 -26.64 -3.17
N ALA A 134 38.49 -25.94 -2.67
CA ALA A 134 37.84 -26.24 -1.40
C ALA A 134 36.73 -27.31 -1.51
N GLY A 135 36.46 -27.80 -2.73
CA GLY A 135 35.41 -28.79 -3.01
C GLY A 135 33.99 -28.26 -2.80
N PRO A 136 32.96 -29.09 -3.05
CA PRO A 136 31.56 -28.71 -2.83
C PRO A 136 31.28 -28.43 -1.33
N PRO A 137 30.31 -27.57 -1.00
CA PRO A 137 29.50 -26.76 -1.92
C PRO A 137 30.30 -25.61 -2.56
N ALA A 138 30.03 -25.29 -3.82
CA ALA A 138 30.68 -24.18 -4.53
C ALA A 138 30.24 -22.80 -4.01
N TRP A 139 29.02 -22.70 -3.51
CA TRP A 139 28.45 -21.45 -2.97
C TRP A 139 27.96 -21.61 -1.55
N VAL A 140 28.13 -20.58 -0.73
CA VAL A 140 27.63 -20.57 0.65
C VAL A 140 26.88 -19.29 0.95
N ALA A 141 25.86 -19.39 1.79
CA ALA A 141 25.09 -18.24 2.26
C ALA A 141 24.67 -18.42 3.71
N TRP A 142 24.70 -17.32 4.46
CA TRP A 142 24.21 -17.25 5.84
C TRP A 142 22.93 -16.42 5.89
N HIS A 143 21.92 -16.89 6.62
CA HIS A 143 20.70 -16.14 6.86
C HIS A 143 20.10 -16.42 8.25
N GLN A 144 19.44 -15.42 8.84
CA GLN A 144 18.77 -15.55 10.14
C GLN A 144 17.28 -15.21 10.02
N PRO A 145 16.46 -16.17 9.59
CA PRO A 145 15.02 -15.95 9.53
C PRO A 145 14.41 -15.94 10.93
N ALA A 146 13.30 -15.23 11.12
CA ALA A 146 12.55 -15.24 12.38
C ALA A 146 11.73 -16.52 12.61
N HIS A 147 11.57 -17.33 11.57
CA HIS A 147 10.67 -18.48 11.52
C HIS A 147 11.30 -19.63 10.70
N ASP A 148 10.75 -20.84 10.82
CA ASP A 148 11.30 -22.08 10.27
C ASP A 148 10.98 -22.25 8.78
N VAL A 149 11.48 -21.33 7.96
CA VAL A 149 11.07 -21.19 6.56
C VAL A 149 12.03 -21.80 5.54
N LEU A 150 13.20 -22.28 5.97
CA LEU A 150 14.25 -22.69 5.06
C LEU A 150 13.81 -23.84 4.14
N ALA A 151 13.09 -24.83 4.69
CA ALA A 151 12.55 -25.95 3.92
C ALA A 151 11.58 -25.50 2.80
N LEU A 152 10.82 -24.43 3.04
CA LEU A 152 9.89 -23.86 2.06
C LEU A 152 10.59 -22.92 1.07
N ALA A 153 11.65 -22.24 1.51
CA ALA A 153 12.37 -21.25 0.71
C ALA A 153 13.42 -21.87 -0.21
N ALA A 154 14.09 -22.95 0.22
CA ALA A 154 15.21 -23.59 -0.47
C ALA A 154 14.92 -24.04 -1.92
N PRO A 155 13.75 -24.62 -2.26
CA PRO A 155 13.45 -25.04 -3.64
C PRO A 155 13.58 -23.92 -4.68
N HIS A 156 13.28 -22.66 -4.30
CA HIS A 156 13.46 -21.50 -5.19
C HIS A 156 14.89 -21.36 -5.71
N PHE A 157 15.88 -21.75 -4.89
CA PHE A 157 17.29 -21.67 -5.27
C PHE A 157 17.75 -22.91 -6.04
N CYS A 158 17.16 -24.09 -5.81
CA CYS A 158 17.41 -25.28 -6.62
C CYS A 158 17.09 -24.98 -8.10
N ASP A 159 15.90 -24.43 -8.36
CA ASP A 159 15.42 -24.12 -9.71
C ASP A 159 16.28 -23.06 -10.42
N ARG A 160 16.84 -22.11 -9.67
CA ARG A 160 17.58 -20.95 -10.22
C ARG A 160 19.08 -21.17 -10.35
N MET A 161 19.67 -21.95 -9.46
CA MET A 161 21.11 -22.22 -9.44
C MET A 161 21.49 -23.47 -10.24
N GLY A 162 20.48 -24.24 -10.70
CA GLY A 162 20.66 -25.42 -11.53
C GLY A 162 21.58 -26.44 -10.85
N ASN A 163 22.61 -26.89 -11.58
CA ASN A 163 23.53 -27.93 -11.12
C ASN A 163 24.64 -27.40 -10.18
N SER A 164 24.64 -26.11 -9.85
CA SER A 164 25.67 -25.53 -8.97
C SER A 164 25.43 -25.96 -7.53
N SER A 165 26.42 -26.59 -6.89
CA SER A 165 26.29 -26.99 -5.48
C SER A 165 26.32 -25.78 -4.55
N TRP A 166 25.44 -25.76 -3.55
CA TRP A 166 25.34 -24.65 -2.61
C TRP A 166 24.89 -25.07 -1.21
N LEU A 167 25.21 -24.23 -0.23
CA LEU A 167 24.77 -24.34 1.16
C LEU A 167 24.10 -23.04 1.62
N ILE A 168 22.95 -23.17 2.26
CA ILE A 168 22.32 -22.11 3.04
C ILE A 168 22.29 -22.56 4.49
N ALA A 169 22.97 -21.84 5.38
CA ALA A 169 22.93 -22.12 6.81
C ALA A 169 22.15 -21.05 7.57
N THR A 170 21.39 -21.50 8.56
CA THR A 170 20.70 -20.68 9.55
C THR A 170 21.11 -21.13 10.96
N PRO A 171 20.70 -20.43 12.04
CA PRO A 171 21.01 -20.88 13.39
C PRO A 171 20.52 -22.30 13.72
N GLU A 172 19.43 -22.75 13.10
CA GLU A 172 18.78 -24.02 13.45
C GLU A 172 18.72 -25.04 12.33
N THR A 173 18.74 -24.61 11.07
CA THR A 173 18.63 -25.52 9.91
C THR A 173 19.67 -25.19 8.83
N ALA A 174 20.17 -26.21 8.15
CA ALA A 174 20.96 -26.06 6.94
C ALA A 174 20.26 -26.71 5.74
N ALA A 175 20.40 -26.10 4.57
CA ALA A 175 19.96 -26.64 3.30
C ALA A 175 21.19 -26.82 2.40
N LEU A 176 21.44 -28.05 1.95
CA LEU A 176 22.53 -28.41 1.06
C LEU A 176 21.95 -28.90 -0.27
N TRP A 177 22.49 -28.38 -1.35
CA TRP A 177 22.17 -28.79 -2.71
C TRP A 177 23.44 -29.21 -3.41
N ASP A 178 23.45 -30.43 -3.95
CA ASP A 178 24.58 -30.98 -4.70
C ASP A 178 24.44 -30.81 -6.22
N GLY A 179 23.35 -30.21 -6.68
CA GLY A 179 22.99 -30.11 -8.11
C GLY A 179 21.81 -31.01 -8.50
N GLN A 180 21.39 -31.95 -7.65
CA GLN A 180 20.32 -32.91 -7.92
C GLN A 180 19.39 -33.13 -6.73
N VAL A 181 19.94 -33.21 -5.52
CA VAL A 181 19.21 -33.53 -4.29
C VAL A 181 19.35 -32.41 -3.27
N LEU A 182 18.21 -31.98 -2.73
CA LEU A 182 18.14 -31.04 -1.62
C LEU A 182 18.12 -31.81 -0.31
N GLN A 183 19.12 -31.59 0.53
CA GLN A 183 19.21 -32.17 1.87
C GLN A 183 18.97 -31.06 2.91
N LEU A 184 18.08 -31.32 3.85
CA LEU A 184 17.80 -30.45 4.99
C LEU A 184 18.35 -31.09 6.25
N LEU A 185 19.16 -30.34 7.00
CA LEU A 185 19.75 -30.78 8.27
C LEU A 185 19.19 -29.92 9.41
N GLN A 186 18.66 -30.58 10.43
CA GLN A 186 18.15 -29.97 11.66
C GLN A 186 18.53 -30.87 12.86
N PRO A 187 19.26 -30.36 13.88
CA PRO A 187 19.81 -29.01 13.95
C PRO A 187 20.93 -28.75 12.92
N CYS A 188 21.19 -27.49 12.61
CA CYS A 188 22.28 -27.09 11.72
C CYS A 188 23.65 -27.39 12.37
N PRO A 189 24.49 -28.25 11.75
CA PRO A 189 25.85 -28.52 12.25
C PRO A 189 26.68 -27.25 12.39
N ALA A 190 27.48 -27.15 13.46
CA ALA A 190 28.25 -25.95 13.79
C ALA A 190 29.29 -25.61 12.71
N GLU A 191 29.86 -26.64 12.08
CA GLU A 191 30.84 -26.53 10.99
C GLU A 191 30.22 -25.84 9.77
N LEU A 192 28.97 -26.18 9.44
CA LEU A 192 28.24 -25.55 8.33
C LEU A 192 27.85 -24.10 8.65
N GLN A 193 27.53 -23.81 9.92
CA GLN A 193 27.30 -22.42 10.35
C GLN A 193 28.56 -21.58 10.21
N GLN A 194 29.71 -22.10 10.64
CA GLN A 194 30.99 -21.43 10.49
C GLN A 194 31.32 -21.22 9.01
N LEU A 195 31.21 -22.28 8.21
CA LEU A 195 31.48 -22.23 6.77
C LEU A 195 30.65 -21.17 6.05
N ALA A 196 29.36 -21.06 6.35
CA ALA A 196 28.48 -20.08 5.71
C ALA A 196 28.74 -18.62 6.16
N ARG A 197 29.33 -18.43 7.34
CA ARG A 197 29.71 -17.11 7.88
C ARG A 197 31.11 -16.67 7.49
N GLN A 198 31.96 -17.59 7.04
CA GLN A 198 33.31 -17.27 6.59
C GLN A 198 33.23 -16.24 5.47
N THR A 199 33.98 -15.16 5.66
CA THR A 199 34.20 -14.16 4.62
C THR A 199 35.49 -14.55 3.91
N PRO A 200 35.54 -14.61 2.57
CA PRO A 200 36.77 -14.87 1.85
C PRO A 200 37.85 -13.85 2.25
N GLU A 201 39.04 -14.34 2.63
CA GLU A 201 40.17 -13.48 3.03
C GLU A 201 40.84 -12.79 1.82
N ASP A 202 40.60 -13.27 0.60
CA ASP A 202 41.12 -12.70 -0.66
C ASP A 202 40.25 -11.56 -1.21
N ASP A 203 40.91 -10.46 -1.61
CA ASP A 203 40.30 -9.24 -2.16
C ASP A 203 39.41 -9.53 -3.40
N ASP A 204 39.86 -10.38 -4.32
CA ASP A 204 39.10 -10.73 -5.54
C ASP A 204 37.80 -11.49 -5.27
N ARG A 205 37.70 -12.19 -4.13
CA ARG A 205 36.49 -12.94 -3.74
C ARG A 205 35.51 -12.09 -2.92
N ASN A 206 35.97 -10.95 -2.40
CA ASN A 206 35.12 -9.88 -1.86
C ASN A 206 34.50 -8.99 -2.96
N ALA A 207 34.88 -9.19 -4.23
CA ALA A 207 34.31 -8.45 -5.36
C ALA A 207 32.76 -8.51 -5.40
N GLY A 208 32.16 -9.63 -5.01
CA GLY A 208 30.69 -9.76 -4.94
C GLY A 208 30.05 -8.81 -3.92
N ASP A 209 30.62 -8.72 -2.72
CA ASP A 209 30.15 -7.84 -1.65
C ASP A 209 30.35 -6.36 -2.04
N GLU A 210 31.46 -6.04 -2.70
CA GLU A 210 31.72 -4.68 -3.21
C GLU A 210 30.78 -4.30 -4.36
N LEU A 211 30.49 -5.21 -5.30
CA LEU A 211 29.50 -5.02 -6.36
C LEU A 211 28.12 -4.71 -5.77
N TRP A 212 27.70 -5.44 -4.73
CA TRP A 212 26.43 -5.17 -4.03
C TRP A 212 26.42 -3.78 -3.39
N ARG A 213 27.52 -3.40 -2.71
CA ARG A 213 27.66 -2.06 -2.12
C ARG A 213 27.61 -0.97 -3.18
N ALA A 214 28.29 -1.14 -4.30
CA ALA A 214 28.30 -0.20 -5.42
C ALA A 214 26.91 -0.04 -6.04
N TYR A 215 26.25 -1.16 -6.36
CA TYR A 215 24.87 -1.19 -6.87
C TYR A 215 23.87 -0.52 -5.91
N TYR A 216 23.97 -0.80 -4.61
CA TYR A 216 23.05 -0.23 -3.63
C TYR A 216 23.23 1.29 -3.50
N ARG A 217 24.49 1.77 -3.51
CA ARG A 217 24.77 3.22 -3.53
C ARG A 217 24.21 3.91 -4.78
N SER A 218 24.39 3.30 -5.96
CA SER A 218 23.99 3.93 -7.23
C SER A 218 22.47 3.95 -7.44
N THR A 219 21.76 2.98 -6.89
CA THR A 219 20.30 2.86 -7.02
C THR A 219 19.52 3.56 -5.91
N PHE A 220 20.17 3.92 -4.79
CA PHE A 220 19.54 4.61 -3.68
C PHE A 220 19.09 6.02 -4.08
N ASN A 221 17.77 6.23 -4.11
CA ASN A 221 17.18 7.53 -4.39
C ASN A 221 16.85 8.27 -3.08
N PRO A 222 17.62 9.31 -2.69
CA PRO A 222 17.41 10.02 -1.44
C PRO A 222 16.04 10.71 -1.38
N ALA A 223 15.53 11.23 -2.49
CA ALA A 223 14.20 11.89 -2.56
C ALA A 223 13.04 10.93 -2.27
N ARG A 224 13.23 9.62 -2.51
CA ARG A 224 12.23 8.57 -2.23
C ARG A 224 12.51 7.81 -0.94
N ALA A 225 13.51 8.21 -0.17
CA ALA A 225 13.90 7.51 1.05
C ALA A 225 12.81 7.66 2.13
N ASN A 226 12.13 6.56 2.44
CA ASN A 226 11.21 6.46 3.57
C ASN A 226 11.72 5.40 4.56
N PRO A 227 12.28 5.80 5.72
CA PRO A 227 12.84 4.87 6.71
C PRO A 227 11.84 3.84 7.25
N ARG A 228 10.55 4.20 7.35
CA ARG A 228 9.51 3.29 7.85
C ARG A 228 9.21 2.20 6.81
N THR A 229 9.05 2.59 5.55
CA THR A 229 8.85 1.64 4.45
C THR A 229 10.08 0.76 4.24
N LEU A 230 11.29 1.34 4.33
CA LEU A 230 12.53 0.58 4.21
C LEU A 230 12.64 -0.49 5.29
N ARG A 231 12.42 -0.16 6.57
CA ARG A 231 12.43 -1.16 7.66
C ARG A 231 11.28 -2.17 7.56
N GLY A 232 10.18 -1.79 6.92
CA GLY A 232 9.12 -2.72 6.57
C GLY A 232 9.62 -3.76 5.58
N ASN A 233 10.17 -3.35 4.44
CA ASN A 233 10.58 -4.28 3.39
C ASN A 233 11.90 -5.01 3.73
N MET A 234 12.83 -4.33 4.39
CA MET A 234 14.12 -4.85 4.80
C MET A 234 14.35 -4.55 6.30
N PRO A 235 13.83 -5.40 7.19
CA PRO A 235 14.01 -5.28 8.63
C PRO A 235 15.47 -5.14 9.05
N ALA A 236 15.73 -4.28 10.05
CA ALA A 236 17.09 -3.95 10.50
C ALA A 236 17.89 -5.16 10.99
N ARG A 237 17.22 -6.23 11.45
CA ARG A 237 17.87 -7.47 11.88
C ARG A 237 18.73 -8.13 10.79
N PHE A 238 18.41 -7.89 9.51
CA PHE A 238 19.14 -8.46 8.38
C PHE A 238 20.38 -7.64 8.00
N TRP A 239 20.47 -6.37 8.41
CA TRP A 239 21.52 -5.47 7.91
C TRP A 239 22.92 -5.93 8.33
N LYS A 240 23.05 -6.59 9.48
CA LYS A 240 24.36 -7.09 9.94
C LYS A 240 24.98 -8.16 9.03
N ASP A 241 24.14 -8.94 8.35
CA ASP A 241 24.55 -10.08 7.53
C ASP A 241 24.62 -9.71 6.03
N LEU A 242 24.16 -8.50 5.67
CA LEU A 242 24.14 -7.97 4.31
C LEU A 242 25.40 -7.13 4.02
N PRO A 243 26.03 -7.30 2.84
CA PRO A 243 27.18 -6.48 2.43
C PRO A 243 26.88 -4.97 2.43
N GLU A 244 25.69 -4.59 1.99
CA GLU A 244 25.20 -3.20 1.90
C GLU A 244 24.67 -2.64 3.23
N GLY A 245 24.44 -3.50 4.22
CA GLY A 245 23.79 -3.14 5.48
C GLY A 245 24.43 -1.96 6.23
N PRO A 246 25.77 -1.91 6.38
CA PRO A 246 26.47 -0.79 7.00
C PRO A 246 26.28 0.56 6.29
N LEU A 247 25.92 0.56 5.00
CA LEU A 247 25.74 1.79 4.22
C LEU A 247 24.38 2.45 4.47
N ILE A 248 23.38 1.66 4.87
CA ILE A 248 21.99 2.11 4.98
C ILE A 248 21.82 3.29 5.95
N PRO A 249 22.40 3.27 7.18
CA PRO A 249 22.25 4.39 8.12
C PRO A 249 22.85 5.69 7.58
N ALA A 250 24.02 5.61 6.94
CA ALA A 250 24.69 6.77 6.34
C ALA A 250 23.85 7.39 5.22
N LEU A 251 23.40 6.57 4.26
CA LEU A 251 22.56 7.00 3.14
C LEU A 251 21.22 7.63 3.59
N LEU A 252 20.60 7.07 4.63
CA LEU A 252 19.38 7.64 5.22
C LEU A 252 19.63 8.98 5.94
N SER A 253 20.81 9.13 6.57
CA SER A 253 21.21 10.38 7.21
C SER A 253 21.44 11.47 6.15
N GLU A 254 22.20 11.17 5.10
CA GLU A 254 22.45 12.06 3.96
C GLU A 254 21.15 12.49 3.28
N ALA A 255 20.21 11.55 3.07
CA ALA A 255 18.89 11.85 2.52
C ALA A 255 18.15 12.93 3.34
N ARG A 256 18.18 12.82 4.68
CA ARG A 256 17.56 13.80 5.59
C ARG A 256 18.32 15.13 5.65
N ALA A 257 19.65 15.10 5.49
CA ALA A 257 20.52 16.28 5.60
C ALA A 257 20.45 17.25 4.41
N GLY A 258 19.72 16.93 3.33
CA GLY A 258 19.50 17.85 2.23
C GLY A 258 19.32 17.18 0.87
N ALA A 259 19.80 15.96 0.70
CA ALA A 259 19.71 15.24 -0.58
C ALA A 259 18.27 14.91 -0.99
N GLN A 260 17.30 14.87 -0.06
CA GLN A 260 15.88 14.82 -0.40
C GLN A 260 15.38 16.04 -1.18
N ARG A 261 15.90 17.25 -0.88
CA ARG A 261 15.48 18.49 -1.55
C ARG A 261 16.06 18.64 -2.94
N LEU A 262 17.28 18.14 -3.15
CA LEU A 262 18.00 18.25 -4.43
C LEU A 262 17.77 17.05 -5.35
N ALA A 263 17.21 15.94 -4.82
CA ALA A 263 16.98 14.69 -5.54
C ALA A 263 18.22 14.12 -6.28
N GLN A 264 19.42 14.53 -5.84
CA GLN A 264 20.68 14.20 -6.47
C GLN A 264 21.66 13.70 -5.40
N ALA A 265 22.30 12.57 -5.67
CA ALA A 265 23.38 12.07 -4.81
C ALA A 265 24.57 13.04 -4.90
N GLU A 266 25.22 13.34 -3.77
CA GLU A 266 26.30 14.34 -3.70
C GLU A 266 27.47 14.01 -4.64
N ALA A 267 27.74 12.72 -4.86
CA ALA A 267 28.73 12.23 -5.81
C ALA A 267 28.43 12.64 -7.26
N VAL A 268 27.16 12.73 -7.66
CA VAL A 268 26.74 13.19 -9.00
C VAL A 268 26.87 14.71 -9.10
N GLY A 269 26.56 15.44 -8.02
CA GLY A 269 26.73 16.90 -7.98
C GLY A 269 28.19 17.35 -8.10
N ARG A 270 29.15 16.47 -7.76
CA ARG A 270 30.60 16.71 -7.92
C ARG A 270 31.14 16.33 -9.30
N GLN A 271 30.37 15.69 -10.16
CA GLN A 271 30.81 15.37 -11.52
C GLN A 271 30.76 16.63 -12.39
N SER A 272 31.88 17.00 -12.99
CA SER A 272 31.96 18.10 -13.94
C SER A 272 31.30 17.67 -15.27
N GLY A 273 30.08 18.13 -15.51
CA GLY A 273 29.36 17.98 -16.77
C GLY A 273 28.92 19.32 -17.32
N ARG A 274 28.45 19.34 -18.57
CA ARG A 274 27.86 20.54 -19.17
C ARG A 274 26.56 20.89 -18.43
N GLU A 275 26.58 21.93 -17.61
CA GLU A 275 25.36 22.47 -16.99
C GLU A 275 24.41 22.97 -18.09
N VAL A 276 23.26 22.33 -18.20
CA VAL A 276 22.16 22.82 -19.04
C VAL A 276 21.18 23.53 -18.12
N LEU A 277 21.33 24.84 -18.01
CA LEU A 277 20.39 25.70 -17.27
C LEU A 277 19.08 25.79 -18.07
N ILE A 278 18.11 24.94 -17.74
CA ILE A 278 16.76 25.03 -18.29
C ILE A 278 15.85 25.66 -17.23
N ALA A 279 15.31 26.84 -17.53
CA ALA A 279 14.27 27.46 -16.70
C ALA A 279 13.06 26.51 -16.59
N ALA A 280 12.40 26.43 -15.44
CA ALA A 280 11.32 25.47 -15.20
C ALA A 280 10.17 25.58 -16.23
N GLU A 281 9.96 26.77 -16.79
CA GLU A 281 8.97 27.00 -17.85
C GLU A 281 9.40 26.40 -19.21
N ARG A 282 10.72 26.27 -19.45
CA ARG A 282 11.32 25.69 -20.66
C ARG A 282 11.59 24.18 -20.54
N ALA A 283 11.51 23.63 -19.32
CA ALA A 283 11.76 22.21 -19.04
C ALA A 283 10.50 21.33 -19.17
N GLN A 284 9.32 21.93 -19.36
CA GLN A 284 8.11 21.14 -19.61
C GLN A 284 8.14 20.64 -21.05
N PRO A 285 7.99 19.32 -21.29
CA PRO A 285 7.81 18.82 -22.64
C PRO A 285 6.58 19.51 -23.23
N GLU A 286 6.74 20.13 -24.40
CA GLU A 286 5.62 20.62 -25.21
C GLU A 286 4.77 19.42 -25.62
N ARG A 287 3.84 19.04 -24.74
CA ARG A 287 2.80 18.10 -25.09
C ARG A 287 1.78 18.86 -25.91
N PRO A 288 1.32 18.34 -27.06
CA PRO A 288 0.23 18.95 -27.79
C PRO A 288 -0.91 19.20 -26.80
N LEU A 289 -1.28 20.46 -26.66
CA LEU A 289 -2.39 20.85 -25.81
C LEU A 289 -3.66 20.22 -26.41
N PRO A 290 -4.52 19.57 -25.60
CA PRO A 290 -5.76 19.01 -26.13
C PRO A 290 -6.56 20.14 -26.77
N THR A 291 -6.98 19.91 -28.02
CA THR A 291 -7.76 20.87 -28.81
C THR A 291 -9.18 21.02 -28.30
N THR A 292 -9.75 19.96 -27.72
CA THR A 292 -11.09 19.97 -27.13
C THR A 292 -11.09 19.33 -25.73
N LEU A 293 -12.13 19.62 -24.96
CA LEU A 293 -12.29 19.06 -23.61
C LEU A 293 -12.48 17.53 -23.63
N ASP A 294 -13.13 16.99 -24.66
CA ASP A 294 -13.38 15.56 -24.88
C ASP A 294 -12.08 14.75 -25.07
N GLU A 295 -11.06 15.40 -25.63
CA GLU A 295 -9.73 14.84 -25.84
C GLU A 295 -8.81 14.99 -24.61
N CYS A 296 -9.30 15.60 -23.53
CA CYS A 296 -8.45 15.88 -22.38
C CYS A 296 -7.95 14.59 -21.72
N ARG A 297 -6.62 14.46 -21.61
CA ARG A 297 -5.93 13.36 -20.90
C ARG A 297 -4.94 13.88 -19.84
N ARG A 298 -5.19 15.07 -19.28
CA ARG A 298 -4.26 15.75 -18.35
C ARG A 298 -4.20 15.13 -16.94
N CYS A 299 -5.16 14.28 -16.58
CA CYS A 299 -5.20 13.52 -15.32
C CYS A 299 -6.03 12.24 -15.52
N GLU A 300 -5.91 11.24 -14.64
CA GLU A 300 -6.51 9.90 -14.81
C GLU A 300 -8.05 9.85 -14.77
N LEU A 301 -8.74 10.96 -14.48
CA LEU A 301 -10.20 10.95 -14.30
C LEU A 301 -10.98 10.63 -15.58
N TRP A 302 -10.39 10.89 -16.76
CA TRP A 302 -11.02 10.57 -18.05
C TRP A 302 -11.26 9.06 -18.23
N GLU A 303 -10.52 8.20 -17.52
CA GLU A 303 -10.61 6.74 -17.71
C GLU A 303 -11.90 6.14 -17.18
N LYS A 304 -12.52 6.79 -16.18
CA LYS A 304 -13.69 6.26 -15.45
C LYS A 304 -14.92 7.16 -15.52
N ALA A 305 -14.74 8.42 -15.87
CA ALA A 305 -15.85 9.31 -16.17
C ALA A 305 -16.52 8.89 -17.48
N THR A 306 -17.81 9.15 -17.63
CA THR A 306 -18.52 8.84 -18.89
C THR A 306 -18.09 9.81 -19.98
N GLN A 307 -17.97 11.09 -19.61
CA GLN A 307 -17.59 12.21 -20.48
C GLN A 307 -17.13 13.38 -19.60
N PRO A 308 -16.38 14.35 -20.14
CA PRO A 308 -16.19 15.60 -19.43
C PRO A 308 -17.48 16.41 -19.37
N VAL A 309 -17.57 17.28 -18.37
CA VAL A 309 -18.66 18.26 -18.23
C VAL A 309 -18.06 19.65 -18.33
N ALA A 310 -18.33 20.32 -19.44
CA ALA A 310 -17.96 21.71 -19.66
C ALA A 310 -18.80 22.66 -18.79
N GLY A 311 -18.33 23.90 -18.63
CA GLY A 311 -19.16 24.97 -18.09
C GLY A 311 -20.31 25.35 -19.01
N GLU A 312 -21.39 25.88 -18.45
CA GLU A 312 -22.63 26.22 -19.16
C GLU A 312 -23.19 27.57 -18.68
N GLY A 313 -23.45 28.48 -19.63
CA GLY A 313 -24.06 29.79 -19.40
C GLY A 313 -23.75 30.75 -20.54
N PRO A 314 -24.22 32.02 -20.47
CA PRO A 314 -23.92 33.00 -21.50
C PRO A 314 -22.44 33.36 -21.48
N ARG A 315 -21.87 33.60 -22.67
CA ARG A 315 -20.47 34.05 -22.78
C ARG A 315 -20.23 35.46 -22.20
N THR A 316 -21.30 36.21 -21.99
CA THR A 316 -21.31 37.55 -21.39
C THR A 316 -21.61 37.53 -19.89
N ALA A 317 -21.62 36.36 -19.24
CA ALA A 317 -21.89 36.25 -17.81
C ALA A 317 -20.90 37.09 -16.99
N ARG A 318 -21.43 38.02 -16.20
CA ARG A 318 -20.60 38.82 -15.28
C ARG A 318 -20.26 38.07 -13.99
N ILE A 319 -21.04 37.03 -13.68
CA ILE A 319 -20.90 36.17 -12.52
C ILE A 319 -20.64 34.73 -12.98
N LEU A 320 -19.57 34.13 -12.48
CA LEU A 320 -19.27 32.71 -12.65
C LEU A 320 -19.40 31.97 -11.32
N LEU A 321 -20.16 30.88 -11.28
CA LEU A 321 -20.27 30.00 -10.12
C LEU A 321 -19.38 28.76 -10.35
N LEU A 322 -18.43 28.55 -9.44
CA LEU A 322 -17.44 27.48 -9.54
C LEU A 322 -17.69 26.41 -8.47
N GLY A 323 -18.04 25.20 -8.91
CA GLY A 323 -18.14 24.01 -8.07
C GLY A 323 -16.87 23.17 -7.99
N GLU A 324 -16.97 22.01 -7.34
CA GLU A 324 -15.88 21.07 -7.14
C GLU A 324 -15.59 20.22 -8.39
N GLN A 325 -16.55 19.38 -8.76
CA GLN A 325 -16.48 18.45 -9.88
C GLN A 325 -17.90 18.01 -10.28
N PRO A 326 -18.09 17.38 -11.46
CA PRO A 326 -19.38 16.78 -11.83
C PRO A 326 -19.76 15.67 -10.86
N GLY A 327 -21.05 15.52 -10.56
CA GLY A 327 -21.59 14.36 -9.88
C GLY A 327 -22.06 13.28 -10.85
N ASP A 328 -22.77 12.29 -10.31
CA ASP A 328 -23.29 11.15 -11.05
C ASP A 328 -24.25 11.56 -12.18
N GLN A 329 -25.18 12.48 -11.91
CA GLN A 329 -26.15 12.93 -12.91
C GLN A 329 -25.52 13.88 -13.92
N GLU A 330 -24.60 14.75 -13.48
CA GLU A 330 -23.87 15.67 -14.35
C GLU A 330 -23.00 14.91 -15.36
N ASP A 331 -22.29 13.88 -14.91
CA ASP A 331 -21.44 13.04 -15.76
C ASP A 331 -22.25 12.30 -16.84
N LEU A 332 -23.48 11.87 -16.54
CA LEU A 332 -24.35 11.23 -17.54
C LEU A 332 -25.01 12.26 -18.48
N ALA A 333 -25.38 13.43 -17.96
CA ALA A 333 -26.07 14.46 -18.71
C ALA A 333 -25.13 15.35 -19.55
N GLY A 334 -23.84 15.39 -19.22
CA GLY A 334 -22.86 16.29 -19.85
C GLY A 334 -23.04 17.77 -19.45
N ARG A 335 -23.81 18.05 -18.38
CA ARG A 335 -24.20 19.41 -17.97
C ARG A 335 -23.94 19.65 -16.48
N PRO A 336 -23.42 20.83 -16.09
CA PRO A 336 -23.09 21.10 -14.70
C PRO A 336 -24.34 21.39 -13.87
N PHE A 337 -24.34 20.95 -12.61
CA PHE A 337 -25.40 21.24 -11.62
C PHE A 337 -26.83 20.82 -12.04
N VAL A 338 -27.00 19.62 -12.61
CA VAL A 338 -28.33 19.07 -12.92
C VAL A 338 -28.89 18.16 -11.81
N GLY A 339 -28.04 17.70 -10.89
CA GLY A 339 -28.43 16.82 -9.79
C GLY A 339 -29.07 17.55 -8.58
N PRO A 340 -29.26 16.85 -7.45
CA PRO A 340 -29.89 17.41 -6.26
C PRO A 340 -29.21 18.69 -5.73
N ALA A 341 -27.87 18.73 -5.76
CA ALA A 341 -27.11 19.92 -5.37
C ALA A 341 -27.37 21.10 -6.31
N GLY A 342 -27.60 20.83 -7.59
CA GLY A 342 -27.99 21.83 -8.58
C GLY A 342 -29.36 22.42 -8.32
N GLN A 343 -30.33 21.61 -7.91
CA GLN A 343 -31.67 22.10 -7.54
C GLN A 343 -31.60 23.08 -6.37
N VAL A 344 -30.78 22.79 -5.35
CA VAL A 344 -30.53 23.72 -4.23
C VAL A 344 -29.88 25.01 -4.72
N LEU A 345 -28.93 24.92 -5.66
CA LEU A 345 -28.29 26.10 -6.25
C LEU A 345 -29.29 26.96 -7.04
N MET A 346 -30.18 26.35 -7.84
CA MET A 346 -31.20 27.07 -8.60
C MET A 346 -32.18 27.79 -7.68
N ALA A 347 -32.62 27.14 -6.59
CA ALA A 347 -33.47 27.78 -5.58
C ALA A 347 -32.76 28.97 -4.91
N ALA A 348 -31.47 28.82 -4.59
CA ALA A 348 -30.68 29.90 -4.01
C ALA A 348 -30.45 31.08 -4.98
N LEU A 349 -30.30 30.82 -6.27
CA LEU A 349 -30.21 31.86 -7.31
C LEU A 349 -31.52 32.66 -7.41
N ALA A 350 -32.66 31.97 -7.49
CA ALA A 350 -33.98 32.60 -7.52
C ALA A 350 -34.20 33.50 -6.30
N GLU A 351 -33.86 33.03 -5.09
CA GLU A 351 -33.98 33.82 -3.86
C GLU A 351 -32.98 34.99 -3.77
N ALA A 352 -31.82 34.86 -4.40
CA ALA A 352 -30.87 35.94 -4.56
C ALA A 352 -31.30 36.97 -5.62
N GLY A 353 -32.33 36.66 -6.42
CA GLY A 353 -32.77 37.45 -7.57
C GLY A 353 -31.71 37.52 -8.65
N LEU A 354 -31.13 36.36 -8.98
CA LEU A 354 -30.23 36.14 -10.11
C LEU A 354 -30.87 35.11 -11.04
N ASP A 355 -30.99 35.45 -12.31
CA ASP A 355 -31.54 34.51 -13.29
C ASP A 355 -30.45 33.51 -13.73
N ARG A 356 -30.86 32.27 -14.01
CA ARG A 356 -29.95 31.22 -14.51
C ARG A 356 -29.21 31.66 -15.77
N ASP A 357 -29.86 32.45 -16.62
CA ASP A 357 -29.33 32.93 -17.89
C ASP A 357 -28.42 34.16 -17.74
N GLU A 358 -28.12 34.61 -16.52
CA GLU A 358 -27.16 35.67 -16.22
C GLU A 358 -25.82 35.15 -15.68
N VAL A 359 -25.77 33.86 -15.31
CA VAL A 359 -24.62 33.25 -14.64
C VAL A 359 -23.99 32.14 -15.48
N PHE A 360 -22.66 32.01 -15.38
CA PHE A 360 -21.92 30.89 -15.95
C PHE A 360 -21.62 29.85 -14.87
N LEU A 361 -22.04 28.61 -15.07
CA LEU A 361 -21.84 27.52 -14.11
C LEU A 361 -20.71 26.62 -14.58
N THR A 362 -19.75 26.31 -13.71
CA THR A 362 -18.70 25.34 -14.05
C THR A 362 -18.10 24.67 -12.81
N ASN A 363 -17.18 23.73 -13.00
CA ASN A 363 -16.48 23.03 -11.92
C ASN A 363 -14.95 23.16 -12.05
N ALA A 364 -14.25 23.10 -10.91
CA ALA A 364 -12.80 23.13 -10.86
C ALA A 364 -12.16 21.94 -11.59
N VAL A 365 -12.79 20.77 -11.51
CA VAL A 365 -12.42 19.56 -12.24
C VAL A 365 -13.55 19.21 -13.22
N LYS A 366 -13.21 18.72 -14.42
CA LYS A 366 -14.15 18.50 -15.53
C LYS A 366 -14.66 17.06 -15.68
N HIS A 367 -14.08 16.10 -14.96
CA HIS A 367 -14.47 14.69 -15.02
C HIS A 367 -14.89 14.21 -13.63
N PHE A 368 -15.88 13.33 -13.56
CA PHE A 368 -16.39 12.82 -12.28
C PHE A 368 -15.41 11.82 -11.63
N LYS A 369 -14.89 12.16 -10.46
CA LYS A 369 -14.10 11.24 -9.64
C LYS A 369 -15.01 10.44 -8.70
N TRP A 370 -15.03 9.12 -8.89
CA TRP A 370 -15.87 8.23 -8.10
C TRP A 370 -15.24 6.85 -7.88
N ILE A 371 -15.77 6.13 -6.89
CA ILE A 371 -15.47 4.71 -6.65
C ILE A 371 -16.77 3.89 -6.63
N PRO A 372 -16.76 2.63 -7.09
CA PRO A 372 -17.93 1.76 -7.00
C PRO A 372 -18.34 1.53 -5.54
N GLN A 373 -19.63 1.69 -5.24
CA GLN A 373 -20.24 1.31 -3.96
C GLN A 373 -21.52 0.53 -4.23
N GLY A 374 -21.38 -0.79 -4.42
CA GLY A 374 -22.46 -1.63 -4.93
C GLY A 374 -22.88 -1.17 -6.32
N LEU A 375 -24.17 -0.88 -6.51
CA LEU A 375 -24.72 -0.35 -7.77
C LEU A 375 -24.63 1.17 -7.89
N ARG A 376 -24.02 1.88 -6.93
CA ARG A 376 -23.94 3.35 -6.91
C ARG A 376 -22.52 3.84 -7.20
N ARG A 377 -22.42 4.99 -7.86
CA ARG A 377 -21.15 5.71 -8.07
C ARG A 377 -20.91 6.67 -6.91
N LYS A 378 -20.03 6.30 -5.98
CA LYS A 378 -19.73 7.13 -4.80
C LYS A 378 -18.71 8.20 -5.17
N HIS A 379 -19.14 9.46 -5.11
CA HIS A 379 -18.30 10.64 -5.29
C HIS A 379 -17.08 10.64 -4.35
N VAL A 380 -15.89 10.98 -4.88
CA VAL A 380 -14.65 11.17 -4.13
C VAL A 380 -14.06 12.54 -4.46
N THR A 381 -13.73 13.33 -3.46
CA THR A 381 -13.16 14.67 -3.64
C THR A 381 -11.85 14.64 -4.44
N PRO A 382 -11.68 15.51 -5.46
CA PRO A 382 -10.42 15.61 -6.20
C PRO A 382 -9.35 16.33 -5.36
N GLY A 383 -8.09 16.00 -5.61
CA GLY A 383 -6.94 16.60 -4.91
C GLY A 383 -5.81 16.91 -5.89
N PRO A 384 -4.96 15.92 -6.23
CA PRO A 384 -3.91 16.12 -7.22
C PRO A 384 -4.44 16.50 -8.62
N GLU A 385 -5.71 16.20 -8.92
CA GLU A 385 -6.34 16.47 -10.21
C GLU A 385 -6.76 17.93 -10.41
N ILE A 386 -6.84 18.73 -9.34
CA ILE A 386 -7.20 20.15 -9.41
C ILE A 386 -6.18 20.93 -10.26
N ALA A 387 -4.89 20.71 -10.00
CA ALA A 387 -3.80 21.41 -10.69
C ALA A 387 -3.77 21.18 -12.21
N PRO A 388 -3.82 19.93 -12.74
CA PRO A 388 -3.85 19.71 -14.19
C PRO A 388 -5.15 20.18 -14.85
N CYS A 389 -6.29 20.10 -14.16
CA CYS A 389 -7.59 20.49 -14.71
C CYS A 389 -7.80 22.02 -14.76
N ARG A 390 -7.04 22.77 -13.94
CA ARG A 390 -7.04 24.24 -13.95
C ARG A 390 -6.80 24.85 -15.34
N TYR A 391 -6.11 24.14 -16.24
CA TYR A 391 -5.98 24.51 -17.65
C TYR A 391 -7.32 24.89 -18.30
N TRP A 392 -8.37 24.10 -18.07
CA TRP A 392 -9.71 24.36 -18.62
C TRP A 392 -10.42 25.50 -17.90
N LEU A 393 -10.29 25.58 -16.58
CA LEU A 393 -10.83 26.70 -15.80
C LEU A 393 -10.22 28.04 -16.25
N GLU A 394 -8.92 28.08 -16.53
CA GLU A 394 -8.24 29.28 -17.02
C GLU A 394 -8.66 29.66 -18.44
N GLN A 395 -9.11 28.71 -19.26
CA GLN A 395 -9.74 29.03 -20.54
C GLN A 395 -11.13 29.62 -20.33
N GLU A 396 -12.00 28.99 -19.53
CA GLU A 396 -13.33 29.52 -19.23
C GLU A 396 -13.26 30.93 -18.61
N LEU A 397 -12.35 31.16 -17.67
CA LEU A 397 -12.15 32.47 -17.07
C LEU A 397 -11.66 33.52 -18.08
N ARG A 398 -10.87 33.13 -19.08
CA ARG A 398 -10.41 34.02 -20.15
C ARG A 398 -11.50 34.31 -21.18
N ASP A 399 -12.30 33.31 -21.52
CA ASP A 399 -13.36 33.43 -22.52
C ASP A 399 -14.57 34.20 -21.99
N ILE A 400 -14.93 33.97 -20.73
CA ILE A 400 -16.13 34.55 -20.10
C ILE A 400 -15.80 35.93 -19.48
N GLN A 401 -14.55 36.13 -19.04
CA GLN A 401 -14.10 37.35 -18.35
C GLN A 401 -15.06 37.82 -17.23
N PRO A 402 -15.45 36.95 -16.28
CA PRO A 402 -16.39 37.33 -15.24
C PRO A 402 -15.77 38.35 -14.29
N ILE A 403 -16.56 39.31 -13.83
CA ILE A 403 -16.16 40.30 -12.82
C ILE A 403 -16.15 39.66 -11.43
N VAL A 404 -17.07 38.73 -11.18
CA VAL A 404 -17.20 38.01 -9.92
C VAL A 404 -17.18 36.51 -10.13
N VAL A 405 -16.41 35.80 -9.31
CA VAL A 405 -16.40 34.35 -9.22
C VAL A 405 -16.84 33.91 -7.83
N VAL A 406 -17.93 33.14 -7.75
CA VAL A 406 -18.41 32.54 -6.50
C VAL A 406 -17.85 31.12 -6.39
N ALA A 407 -16.95 30.91 -5.44
CA ALA A 407 -16.36 29.62 -5.14
C ALA A 407 -17.27 28.83 -4.18
N LEU A 408 -17.90 27.78 -4.71
CA LEU A 408 -18.79 26.88 -3.98
C LEU A 408 -17.95 25.79 -3.31
N GLY A 409 -17.53 26.03 -2.07
CA GLY A 409 -16.74 25.11 -1.25
C GLY A 409 -15.23 25.23 -1.40
N SER A 410 -14.50 24.45 -0.59
CA SER A 410 -13.04 24.55 -0.46
C SER A 410 -12.28 24.20 -1.73
N THR A 411 -12.76 23.23 -2.51
CA THR A 411 -12.06 22.78 -3.72
C THR A 411 -12.10 23.84 -4.83
N ALA A 412 -13.25 24.48 -5.02
CA ALA A 412 -13.38 25.62 -5.93
C ALA A 412 -12.44 26.75 -5.54
N LEU A 413 -12.36 27.06 -4.24
CA LEU A 413 -11.46 28.08 -3.72
C LEU A 413 -9.97 27.71 -3.89
N GLU A 414 -9.60 26.45 -3.66
CA GLU A 414 -8.25 25.94 -3.90
C GLU A 414 -7.82 26.08 -5.36
N ALA A 415 -8.74 25.80 -6.30
CA ALA A 415 -8.48 25.93 -7.73
C ALA A 415 -8.13 27.37 -8.13
N LEU A 416 -8.84 28.35 -7.56
CA LEU A 416 -8.61 29.78 -7.79
C LEU A 416 -7.34 30.28 -7.10
N LEU A 417 -7.15 29.98 -5.81
CA LEU A 417 -6.01 30.46 -5.03
C LEU A 417 -4.69 29.75 -5.37
N ARG A 418 -4.73 28.66 -6.15
CA ARG A 418 -3.58 27.79 -6.49
C ARG A 418 -2.86 27.23 -5.25
N ARG A 419 -3.53 27.21 -4.11
CA ARG A 419 -3.06 26.65 -2.84
C ARG A 419 -4.25 26.21 -2.00
N LYS A 420 -4.05 25.15 -1.22
CA LYS A 420 -5.09 24.63 -0.34
C LYS A 420 -5.39 25.62 0.80
N PRO A 421 -6.65 26.07 0.97
CA PRO A 421 -7.01 26.94 2.09
C PRO A 421 -6.95 26.17 3.42
N ARG A 422 -6.56 26.84 4.52
CA ARG A 422 -6.59 26.27 5.88
C ARG A 422 -8.00 26.04 6.45
N GLY A 423 -9.04 26.31 5.66
CA GLY A 423 -10.45 26.22 6.01
C GLY A 423 -11.29 27.21 5.18
N LEU A 424 -12.54 26.86 4.89
CA LEU A 424 -13.44 27.70 4.10
C LEU A 424 -13.90 28.94 4.89
N ALA A 425 -14.18 28.77 6.18
CA ALA A 425 -14.77 29.80 7.04
C ALA A 425 -13.97 31.11 7.10
N GLN A 426 -12.64 31.05 6.99
CA GLN A 426 -11.79 32.26 7.01
C GLN A 426 -11.98 33.17 5.78
N PHE A 427 -12.59 32.64 4.71
CA PHE A 427 -12.81 33.34 3.44
C PHE A 427 -14.29 33.68 3.19
N MET A 428 -15.22 33.17 4.00
CA MET A 428 -16.64 33.49 3.86
C MET A 428 -16.95 34.88 4.41
N GLY A 429 -17.86 35.60 3.75
CA GLY A 429 -18.27 36.96 4.14
C GLY A 429 -17.19 38.04 3.92
N ARG A 430 -16.13 37.72 3.17
CA ARG A 430 -15.04 38.67 2.83
C ARG A 430 -14.65 38.48 1.36
N PRO A 431 -15.21 39.27 0.43
CA PRO A 431 -14.76 39.25 -0.96
C PRO A 431 -13.27 39.54 -1.06
N LEU A 432 -12.59 38.78 -1.92
CA LEU A 432 -11.16 38.90 -2.16
C LEU A 432 -10.95 39.38 -3.58
N ARG A 433 -9.92 40.21 -3.79
CA ARG A 433 -9.48 40.55 -5.14
C ARG A 433 -8.43 39.53 -5.58
N LEU A 434 -8.66 38.89 -6.73
CA LEU A 434 -7.70 38.00 -7.39
C LEU A 434 -7.63 38.41 -8.86
N ASP A 435 -6.48 38.93 -9.26
CA ASP A 435 -6.31 39.64 -10.53
C ASP A 435 -7.39 40.74 -10.66
N GLU A 436 -8.08 40.81 -11.80
CA GLU A 436 -9.15 41.77 -12.07
C GLU A 436 -10.55 41.28 -11.63
N ARG A 437 -10.62 40.25 -10.76
CA ARG A 437 -11.89 39.62 -10.37
C ARG A 437 -12.12 39.65 -8.87
N TRP A 438 -13.38 39.73 -8.49
CA TRP A 438 -13.82 39.48 -7.12
C TRP A 438 -14.05 37.98 -6.92
N ILE A 439 -13.55 37.44 -5.81
CA ILE A 439 -13.77 36.06 -5.40
C ILE A 439 -14.59 36.06 -4.11
N ILE A 440 -15.74 35.38 -4.15
CA ILE A 440 -16.61 35.19 -2.98
C ILE A 440 -16.65 33.70 -2.65
N ALA A 441 -16.29 33.33 -1.42
CA ALA A 441 -16.34 31.95 -0.98
C ALA A 441 -17.62 31.67 -0.18
N THR A 442 -18.27 30.53 -0.46
CA THR A 442 -19.45 30.08 0.30
C THR A 442 -19.54 28.56 0.33
N TYR A 443 -20.50 28.01 1.06
CA TYR A 443 -20.73 26.57 1.14
C TYR A 443 -21.17 25.98 -0.21
N HIS A 444 -20.69 24.78 -0.49
CA HIS A 444 -21.16 24.02 -1.64
C HIS A 444 -22.61 23.53 -1.40
N PRO A 445 -23.52 23.56 -2.38
CA PRO A 445 -24.91 23.12 -2.19
C PRO A 445 -25.06 21.68 -1.68
N SER A 446 -24.13 20.78 -2.04
CA SER A 446 -24.11 19.41 -1.51
C SER A 446 -23.82 19.32 0.00
N TYR A 447 -23.15 20.31 0.59
CA TYR A 447 -22.98 20.42 2.04
C TYR A 447 -24.33 20.64 2.70
N ILE A 448 -25.13 21.58 2.18
CA ILE A 448 -26.49 21.89 2.66
C ILE A 448 -27.38 20.64 2.65
N LEU A 449 -27.28 19.80 1.61
CA LEU A 449 -28.05 18.54 1.52
C LEU A 449 -27.60 17.46 2.50
N ARG A 450 -26.34 17.49 2.94
CA ARG A 450 -25.75 16.46 3.81
C ARG A 450 -25.76 16.84 5.29
N THR A 451 -26.04 18.10 5.60
CA THR A 451 -26.15 18.60 6.97
C THR A 451 -27.44 18.08 7.60
N PRO A 452 -27.38 17.25 8.66
CA PRO A 452 -28.58 16.67 9.28
C PRO A 452 -29.31 17.66 10.20
N ASP A 453 -28.59 18.65 10.77
CA ASP A 453 -29.15 19.65 11.66
C ASP A 453 -29.85 20.75 10.87
N ALA A 454 -31.16 20.93 11.10
CA ALA A 454 -31.99 21.88 10.35
C ALA A 454 -31.51 23.34 10.51
N THR A 455 -31.01 23.70 11.70
CA THR A 455 -30.52 25.06 11.97
C THR A 455 -29.25 25.33 11.17
N GLN A 456 -28.28 24.41 11.19
CA GLN A 456 -27.05 24.52 10.41
C GLN A 456 -27.31 24.44 8.90
N GLN A 457 -28.29 23.63 8.48
CA GLN A 457 -28.71 23.56 7.09
C GLN A 457 -29.25 24.91 6.61
N GLU A 458 -30.14 25.54 7.40
CA GLU A 458 -30.69 26.85 7.09
C GLU A 458 -29.62 27.95 7.11
N GLN A 459 -28.71 27.93 8.09
CA GLN A 459 -27.57 28.85 8.14
C GLN A 459 -26.67 28.72 6.91
N ALA A 460 -26.37 27.50 6.47
CA ALA A 460 -25.56 27.26 5.27
C ALA A 460 -26.28 27.73 4.00
N ARG A 461 -27.61 27.55 3.93
CA ARG A 461 -28.45 28.05 2.84
C ARG A 461 -28.46 29.57 2.78
N LEU A 462 -28.66 30.25 3.92
CA LEU A 462 -28.62 31.70 4.01
C LEU A 462 -27.24 32.26 3.64
N ALA A 463 -26.15 31.59 4.03
CA ALA A 463 -24.80 31.97 3.63
C ALA A 463 -24.57 31.87 2.11
N LEU A 464 -25.14 30.85 1.45
CA LEU A 464 -25.13 30.72 0.00
C LEU A 464 -25.89 31.88 -0.67
N VAL A 465 -27.13 32.14 -0.24
CA VAL A 465 -27.96 33.23 -0.79
C VAL A 465 -27.30 34.60 -0.58
N THR A 466 -26.69 34.82 0.58
CA THR A 466 -25.98 36.08 0.90
C THR A 466 -24.80 36.29 -0.03
N ALA A 467 -23.98 35.26 -0.25
CA ALA A 467 -22.86 35.32 -1.18
C ALA A 467 -23.30 35.60 -2.63
N LEU A 468 -24.45 35.05 -3.05
CA LEU A 468 -25.02 35.30 -4.37
C LEU A 468 -25.54 36.75 -4.52
N ARG A 469 -26.17 37.30 -3.47
CA ARG A 469 -26.58 38.72 -3.46
C ARG A 469 -25.38 39.67 -3.50
N GLU A 470 -24.33 39.35 -2.74
CA GLU A 470 -23.07 40.11 -2.77
C GLU A 470 -22.40 40.04 -4.15
N ALA A 471 -22.42 38.86 -4.79
CA ALA A 471 -21.94 38.70 -6.16
C ALA A 471 -22.69 39.59 -7.15
N ARG A 472 -24.03 39.66 -7.03
CA ARG A 472 -24.86 40.53 -7.86
C ARG A 472 -24.51 42.01 -7.69
N THR A 473 -24.32 42.46 -6.45
CA THR A 473 -23.93 43.85 -6.17
C THR A 473 -22.57 44.18 -6.78
N LEU A 474 -21.54 43.36 -6.52
CA LEU A 474 -20.19 43.58 -7.06
C LEU A 474 -20.15 43.48 -8.59
N ALA A 475 -20.95 42.60 -9.18
CA ALA A 475 -21.08 42.51 -10.62
C ALA A 475 -21.75 43.75 -11.23
N ALA A 476 -22.63 44.45 -10.50
CA ALA A 476 -23.25 45.67 -10.98
C ALA A 476 -22.34 46.91 -10.90
N GLU A 477 -21.38 46.91 -9.98
CA GLU A 477 -20.45 48.02 -9.71
C GLU A 477 -19.17 48.02 -10.58
N GLY A 478 -18.67 46.83 -10.92
CA GLY A 478 -17.61 46.69 -11.94
C GLY A 478 -18.17 46.82 -13.34
#